data_AF-A0A526QM53-F1
#
_entry.id   AF-A0A526QM53-F1
#
_cell.length_a   1.000
_cell.length_b   1.000
_cell.length_c   1.000
_cell.angle_alpha   90.00
_cell.angle_beta   90.00
_cell.angle_gamma   90.00
#
_symmetry.space_group_name_H-M   'P 1'
#
loop_
_entity.id
_entity.type
_entity.pdbx_description
1 polymer ?
#
loop_
_entity_poly.entity_id
_entity_poly.type
_entity_poly.pdbx_seq_one_letter_code
_entity_poly.pdbx_strand_id
1 'polypeptide(L)'
;MDLGAKSEIYNLIAELAARGMAILIVSSELEELVGLCHRMYIMREGSIVGEKSAEEIELGAILRECLGVYEGDLHSKDFCNR
;
A
#
# COMPACT_ATOMS: atom_id res chain seq x y z
N MET A 1 -13.11 12.01 -7.08
CA MET A 1 -13.75 10.98 -7.93
C MET A 1 -14.91 10.39 -7.14
N ASP A 2 -16.01 10.08 -7.80
CA ASP A 2 -17.24 9.58 -7.16
C ASP A 2 -16.96 8.24 -6.44
N LEU A 3 -17.27 8.14 -5.14
CA LEU A 3 -16.95 6.97 -4.30
C LEU A 3 -17.63 5.68 -4.82
N GLY A 4 -18.77 5.83 -5.51
CA GLY A 4 -19.52 4.70 -6.08
C GLY A 4 -18.82 4.03 -7.25
N ALA A 5 -18.24 4.81 -8.17
CA ALA A 5 -17.63 4.28 -9.40
C ALA A 5 -16.35 3.46 -9.13
N LYS A 6 -15.59 3.84 -8.10
CA LYS A 6 -14.38 3.09 -7.69
C LYS A 6 -14.70 1.73 -7.09
N SER A 7 -15.75 1.68 -6.27
CA SER A 7 -16.17 0.44 -5.60
C SER A 7 -16.53 -0.65 -6.62
N GLU A 8 -17.16 -0.29 -7.74
CA GLU A 8 -17.45 -1.24 -8.83
C GLU A 8 -16.19 -1.82 -9.48
N ILE A 9 -15.17 -0.99 -9.71
CA ILE A 9 -13.89 -1.43 -10.28
C ILE A 9 -13.21 -2.43 -9.34
N TYR A 10 -13.21 -2.16 -8.03
CA TYR A 10 -12.61 -3.07 -7.06
C TYR A 10 -13.35 -4.38 -6.90
N ASN A 11 -14.68 -4.35 -6.93
CA ASN A 11 -15.48 -5.58 -6.93
C ASN A 11 -15.16 -6.43 -8.17
N LEU A 12 -15.08 -5.81 -9.35
CA LEU A 12 -14.67 -6.52 -10.57
C LEU A 12 -13.25 -7.10 -10.45
N ILE A 13 -12.31 -6.35 -9.91
CA ILE A 13 -10.93 -6.83 -9.66
C ILE A 13 -10.95 -8.06 -8.74
N ALA A 14 -11.70 -8.01 -7.63
CA ALA A 14 -11.82 -9.11 -6.69
C ALA A 14 -12.44 -10.36 -7.35
N GLU A 15 -13.47 -10.20 -8.18
CA GLU A 15 -14.07 -11.29 -8.95
C GLU A 15 -13.08 -11.92 -9.94
N LEU A 16 -12.32 -11.10 -10.65
CA LEU A 16 -11.30 -11.59 -11.60
C LEU A 16 -10.17 -12.32 -10.86
N ALA A 17 -9.72 -11.80 -9.72
CA ALA A 17 -8.75 -12.48 -8.87
C ALA A 17 -9.28 -13.82 -8.35
N ALA A 18 -10.54 -13.89 -7.92
CA ALA A 18 -11.20 -15.13 -7.47
C ALA A 18 -11.29 -16.19 -8.58
N ARG A 19 -11.26 -15.78 -9.86
CA ARG A 19 -11.18 -16.68 -11.02
C ARG A 19 -9.77 -17.17 -11.33
N GLY A 20 -8.78 -16.86 -10.47
CA GLY A 20 -7.39 -17.28 -10.61
C GLY A 20 -6.53 -16.36 -11.48
N MET A 21 -6.99 -15.14 -11.78
CA MET A 21 -6.20 -14.16 -12.53
C MET A 21 -5.22 -13.43 -11.62
N ALA A 22 -3.97 -13.26 -12.08
CA ALA A 22 -3.01 -12.38 -11.43
C ALA A 22 -3.31 -10.92 -11.80
N ILE A 23 -3.40 -10.05 -10.79
CA ILE A 23 -3.70 -8.62 -10.95
C ILE A 23 -2.64 -7.80 -10.21
N LEU A 24 -2.04 -6.84 -10.90
CA LEU A 24 -1.14 -5.85 -10.31
C LEU A 24 -1.87 -4.51 -10.20
N ILE A 25 -1.99 -4.01 -8.98
CA ILE A 25 -2.62 -2.73 -8.70
C ILE A 25 -1.55 -1.74 -8.24
N VAL A 26 -1.55 -0.54 -8.82
CA VAL A 26 -0.67 0.56 -8.42
C VAL A 26 -1.58 1.73 -8.05
N SER A 27 -1.57 2.13 -6.78
CA SER A 27 -2.38 3.23 -6.27
C SER A 27 -1.69 3.90 -5.07
N SER A 28 -1.95 5.19 -4.90
CA SER A 28 -1.56 5.96 -3.71
C SER A 28 -2.67 5.99 -2.64
N GLU A 29 -3.83 5.42 -2.92
CA GLU A 29 -4.98 5.39 -2.01
C GLU A 29 -5.00 4.06 -1.25
N LEU A 30 -4.40 4.06 -0.05
CA LEU A 30 -4.10 2.86 0.72
C LEU A 30 -5.33 2.17 1.32
N GLU A 31 -6.33 2.93 1.74
CA GLU A 31 -7.54 2.40 2.40
C GLU A 31 -8.25 1.35 1.54
N GLU A 32 -8.25 1.55 0.23
CA GLU A 32 -8.89 0.64 -0.74
C GLU A 32 -8.03 -0.60 -1.02
N LEU A 33 -6.69 -0.48 -0.95
CA LEU A 33 -5.77 -1.59 -1.21
C LEU A 33 -5.69 -2.59 -0.06
N VAL A 34 -5.86 -2.11 1.18
CA VAL A 34 -5.74 -2.94 2.39
C VAL A 34 -6.69 -4.14 2.36
N GLY A 35 -7.89 -3.99 1.78
CA GLY A 35 -8.88 -5.06 1.68
C GLY A 35 -8.75 -5.98 0.46
N LEU A 36 -8.01 -5.58 -0.58
CA LEU A 36 -7.89 -6.33 -1.84
C LEU A 36 -6.56 -7.08 -2.00
N CYS A 37 -5.49 -6.57 -1.38
CA CYS A 37 -4.15 -7.07 -1.60
C CYS A 37 -3.88 -8.34 -0.80
N HIS A 38 -3.41 -9.39 -1.48
CA HIS A 38 -2.89 -10.60 -0.83
C HIS A 38 -1.39 -10.46 -0.49
N ARG A 39 -0.69 -9.60 -1.24
CA ARG A 39 0.70 -9.20 -1.02
C ARG A 39 0.86 -7.75 -1.43
N MET A 40 1.64 -6.99 -0.68
CA MET A 40 1.90 -5.58 -0.94
C MET A 40 3.40 -5.32 -0.94
N TYR A 41 3.86 -4.56 -1.94
CA TYR A 41 5.22 -4.01 -1.99
C TYR A 41 5.14 -2.50 -1.80
N ILE A 42 6.00 -1.99 -0.92
CA ILE A 42 6.05 -0.57 -0.60
C ILE A 42 7.29 -0.01 -1.27
N MET A 43 7.11 1.02 -2.10
CA MET A 43 8.18 1.66 -2.86
C MET A 43 8.41 3.08 -2.35
N ARG A 44 9.68 3.43 -2.10
CA ARG A 44 10.12 4.77 -1.70
C ARG A 44 11.44 5.08 -2.39
N GLU A 45 11.57 6.28 -2.98
CA GLU A 45 12.77 6.72 -3.69
C GLU A 45 13.28 5.72 -4.76
N GLY A 46 12.35 5.11 -5.51
CA GLY A 46 12.68 4.15 -6.56
C GLY A 46 13.16 2.78 -6.06
N SER A 47 13.10 2.52 -4.75
CA SER A 47 13.48 1.24 -4.14
C SER A 47 12.31 0.61 -3.39
N ILE A 48 12.25 -0.71 -3.35
CA ILE A 48 11.31 -1.44 -2.50
C ILE A 48 11.84 -1.39 -1.06
N VAL A 49 11.05 -0.79 -0.17
CA VAL A 49 11.40 -0.61 1.25
C VAL A 49 10.64 -1.54 2.19
N GLY A 50 9.63 -2.25 1.66
CA GLY A 50 8.82 -3.17 2.44
C GLY A 50 8.07 -4.18 1.58
N GLU A 51 7.82 -5.35 2.15
CA GLU A 51 6.90 -6.37 1.66
C GLU A 51 5.96 -6.75 2.81
N LYS A 52 4.67 -6.92 2.51
CA LYS A 52 3.65 -7.37 3.46
C LYS A 52 2.83 -8.52 2.88
N SER A 53 2.59 -9.55 3.67
CA SER A 53 1.52 -10.53 3.40
C SER A 53 0.16 -9.97 3.79
N ALA A 54 -0.93 -10.62 3.36
CA ALA A 54 -2.30 -10.22 3.68
C ALA A 54 -2.53 -9.99 5.18
N GLU A 55 -1.89 -10.78 6.05
CA GLU A 55 -2.02 -10.68 7.51
C GLU A 55 -1.25 -9.50 8.11
N GLU A 56 -0.26 -8.98 7.38
CA GLU A 56 0.62 -7.89 7.82
C GLU A 56 0.21 -6.52 7.23
N ILE A 57 -0.78 -6.52 6.33
CA ILE A 57 -1.32 -5.31 5.72
C ILE A 57 -2.17 -4.57 6.76
N GLU A 58 -1.53 -3.62 7.43
CA GLU A 58 -2.15 -2.67 8.35
C GLU A 58 -1.85 -1.24 7.87
N LEU A 59 -2.89 -0.41 7.75
CA LEU A 59 -2.76 0.96 7.22
C LEU A 59 -1.66 1.77 7.93
N GLY A 60 -1.60 1.71 9.26
CA GLY A 60 -0.61 2.44 10.05
C GLY A 60 0.82 1.98 9.79
N ALA A 61 1.03 0.67 9.64
CA ALA A 61 2.34 0.11 9.32
C ALA A 61 2.80 0.53 7.92
N ILE A 62 1.90 0.48 6.94
CA ILE A 62 2.20 0.89 5.57
C ILE A 62 2.53 2.38 5.50
N LEU A 63 1.73 3.23 6.17
CA LEU A 63 1.98 4.68 6.21
C LEU A 63 3.35 5.01 6.81
N ARG A 64 3.75 4.34 7.89
CA ARG A 64 5.09 4.52 8.50
C ARG A 64 6.21 4.19 7.51
N GLU A 65 6.08 3.09 6.78
CA GLU A 65 7.07 2.67 5.79
C GLU A 65 7.08 3.59 4.55
N CYS A 66 5.93 4.04 4.07
CA CYS A 66 5.83 5.02 2.98
C CYS A 66 6.51 6.35 3.33
N LEU A 67 6.30 6.84 4.56
CA LEU A 67 6.85 8.10 5.04
C LEU A 67 8.29 7.98 5.55
N GLY A 68 8.78 6.75 5.78
CA GLY A 68 10.09 6.50 6.35
C GLY A 68 10.22 6.98 7.80
N VAL A 69 9.14 6.89 8.57
CA VAL A 69 9.11 7.28 9.99
C VAL A 69 9.18 6.02 10.85
N TYR A 70 10.35 5.76 11.45
CA TYR A 70 10.57 4.66 12.38
C TYR A 70 10.73 5.19 13.81
N GLU A 71 10.50 4.35 14.83
CA GLU A 71 10.59 4.74 16.26
C GLU A 71 11.97 5.27 16.71
N GLY A 72 12.96 5.37 15.81
CA GLY A 72 14.26 6.01 16.04
C GLY A 72 14.42 7.45 15.50
N ASP A 73 13.48 7.97 14.71
CA ASP A 73 13.69 9.21 13.92
C ASP A 73 13.40 10.52 14.68
N LEU A 74 12.97 10.44 15.93
CA LEU A 74 12.77 11.63 16.78
C LEU A 74 14.10 12.30 17.22
N HIS A 75 15.27 11.81 16.77
CA HIS A 75 16.59 12.34 17.15
C HIS A 75 17.62 12.50 16.02
N SER A 76 17.26 12.50 14.73
CA SER A 76 18.24 12.76 13.65
C SER A 76 17.97 14.07 12.91
N LYS A 77 19.01 14.91 12.81
CA LYS A 77 19.02 16.23 12.14
C LYS A 77 19.02 16.14 10.59
N ASP A 78 18.48 15.07 10.01
CA ASP A 78 18.72 14.74 8.60
C ASP A 78 17.53 14.99 7.67
N PHE A 79 16.40 15.50 8.18
CA PHE A 79 15.18 15.74 7.40
C PHE A 79 15.31 16.83 6.30
N CYS A 80 16.41 17.62 6.28
CA CYS A 80 16.52 18.76 5.37
C CYS A 80 17.58 18.62 4.26
N ASN A 81 18.23 17.46 4.05
CA ASN A 81 19.28 17.37 3.02
C ASN A 81 19.42 16.00 2.34
N ARG A 82 18.33 15.36 1.95
CA ARG A 82 18.35 14.20 1.05
C ARG A 82 17.21 14.26 0.05
#